data_AF-A0A7N0UM34-F1
#
_entry.id   AF-A0A7N0UM34-F1
#
_cell.length_a   1.000
_cell.length_b   1.000
_cell.length_c   1.000
_cell.angle_alpha   90.00
_cell.angle_beta   90.00
_cell.angle_gamma   90.00
#
_symmetry.space_group_name_H-M   'P 1'
#
loop_
_entity.id
_entity.type
_entity.pdbx_description
1 polymer ?
#
loop_
_entity_poly.entity_id
_entity_poly.type
_entity_poly.pdbx_seq_one_letter_code
_entity_poly.pdbx_strand_id
1 'polypeptide(L)'
;MQRDQTIPADLPRDFLGIALPEQPNKYFLVIRGRSIVTEADSTIQVIMEKLQSYKSRISFTFEGIQYQLGDFLLRVGKVVPTHSENLRGIVMEVEYLPISSIEKGKVIMDEFFDLWQEALSNRSLPGHFSHIDTNFSDFGLSDTYTPQHTAVQYACVMAQMIASVQSVQALRS
;
A
#
# COMPACT_ATOMS: atom_id res chain seq x y z
N MET A 1 43.53 4.94 2.91
CA MET A 1 42.43 4.01 2.57
C MET A 1 41.29 4.82 2.00
N GLN A 2 41.24 4.90 0.67
CA GLN A 2 40.30 5.71 -0.11
C GLN A 2 38.90 5.11 -0.02
N ARG A 3 37.93 5.90 0.42
CA ARG A 3 36.50 5.60 0.23
C ARG A 3 36.17 5.93 -1.23
N ASP A 4 36.37 4.98 -2.13
CA ASP A 4 35.61 4.95 -3.37
C ASP A 4 34.24 4.35 -3.05
N GLN A 5 33.30 5.22 -2.72
CA GLN A 5 31.87 4.91 -2.83
C GLN A 5 31.27 6.00 -3.71
N THR A 6 31.59 5.95 -4.99
CA THR A 6 30.70 6.43 -6.03
C THR A 6 29.43 5.58 -5.94
N ILE A 7 28.52 5.94 -5.03
CA ILE A 7 27.14 5.47 -5.05
C ILE A 7 26.65 5.86 -6.45
N PRO A 8 26.30 4.89 -7.32
CA PRO A 8 25.77 5.21 -8.62
C PRO A 8 24.63 6.19 -8.44
N ALA A 9 24.66 7.33 -9.15
CA ALA A 9 23.62 8.35 -9.10
C ALA A 9 22.22 7.80 -9.47
N ASP A 10 22.18 6.54 -9.88
CA ASP A 10 21.07 5.77 -10.40
C ASP A 10 20.55 4.71 -9.40
N LEU A 11 20.84 4.83 -8.10
CA LEU A 11 20.14 4.04 -7.08
C LEU A 11 18.85 4.76 -6.65
N PRO A 12 17.73 4.04 -6.51
CA PRO A 12 16.48 4.63 -6.05
C PRO A 12 16.70 5.16 -4.63
N ARG A 13 16.50 6.47 -4.46
CA ARG A 13 16.77 7.17 -3.20
C ARG A 13 15.73 6.88 -2.12
N ASP A 14 14.53 6.48 -2.53
CA ASP A 14 13.40 6.20 -1.66
C ASP A 14 12.72 4.88 -2.08
N PHE A 15 12.23 4.13 -1.10
CA PHE A 15 11.38 2.96 -1.29
C PHE A 15 10.31 2.94 -0.19
N LEU A 16 9.25 2.16 -0.42
CA LEU A 16 8.24 1.87 0.58
C LEU A 16 8.46 0.46 1.12
N GLY A 17 8.40 0.32 2.43
CA GLY A 17 8.47 -0.97 3.09
C GLY A 17 7.11 -1.32 3.70
N ILE A 18 6.62 -2.52 3.40
CA ILE A 18 5.28 -2.99 3.77
C ILE A 18 5.41 -4.26 4.61
N ALA A 19 4.80 -4.24 5.80
CA ALA A 19 4.62 -5.42 6.64
C ALA A 19 3.14 -5.81 6.63
N LEU A 20 2.86 -7.08 6.37
CA LEU A 20 1.49 -7.61 6.30
C LEU A 20 1.26 -8.58 7.48
N PRO A 21 0.15 -8.45 8.24
CA PRO A 21 -0.17 -9.36 9.35
C PRO A 21 -0.27 -10.83 8.93
N GLU A 22 -0.69 -11.10 7.68
CA GLU A 22 -0.82 -12.44 7.10
C GLU A 22 0.54 -13.11 6.85
N GLN A 23 1.63 -12.33 6.83
CA GLN A 23 2.99 -12.78 6.56
C GLN A 23 3.99 -12.15 7.55
N PRO A 24 3.92 -12.49 8.85
CA PRO A 24 4.67 -11.79 9.90
C PRO A 24 6.20 -11.95 9.78
N ASN A 25 6.65 -12.99 9.10
CA ASN A 25 8.08 -13.27 8.87
C ASN A 25 8.62 -12.59 7.60
N LYS A 26 7.77 -11.88 6.85
CA LYS A 26 8.13 -11.26 5.58
C LYS A 26 8.05 -9.75 5.66
N TYR A 27 8.84 -9.11 4.80
CA TYR A 27 8.78 -7.69 4.55
C TYR A 27 8.89 -7.44 3.05
N PHE A 28 8.02 -6.57 2.54
CA PHE A 28 7.99 -6.25 1.12
C PHE A 28 8.60 -4.88 0.89
N LEU A 29 9.52 -4.80 -0.05
CA LEU A 29 10.18 -3.57 -0.48
C LEU A 29 9.64 -3.20 -1.85
N VAL A 30 9.05 -2.00 -1.97
CA VAL A 30 8.43 -1.52 -3.20
C VAL A 30 9.10 -0.22 -3.65
N ILE A 31 9.66 -0.23 -4.85
CA ILE A 31 10.20 0.96 -5.53
C ILE A 31 9.27 1.28 -6.69
N ARG A 32 8.30 2.17 -6.44
CA ARG A 32 7.27 2.54 -7.42
C ARG A 32 7.84 3.16 -8.70
N GLY A 33 8.86 4.00 -8.58
CA GLY A 33 9.46 4.68 -9.74
C GLY A 33 10.17 3.75 -10.74
N ARG A 34 10.40 2.49 -10.37
CA ARG A 34 10.98 1.45 -11.25
C ARG A 34 10.09 0.21 -11.36
N SER A 35 8.90 0.28 -10.77
CA SER A 35 7.99 -0.86 -10.64
C SER A 35 8.68 -2.12 -10.12
N ILE A 36 9.46 -1.99 -9.06
CA ILE A 36 10.13 -3.15 -8.43
C ILE A 36 9.39 -3.48 -7.14
N VAL A 37 9.06 -4.75 -6.96
CA VAL A 37 8.62 -5.33 -5.68
C VAL A 37 9.54 -6.49 -5.32
N THR A 38 9.96 -6.56 -4.07
CA THR A 38 10.84 -7.62 -3.57
C THR A 38 10.38 -8.09 -2.21
N GLU A 39 10.33 -9.40 -2.04
CA GLU A 39 10.09 -10.03 -0.75
C GLU A 39 11.43 -10.26 -0.03
N ALA A 40 11.47 -9.95 1.26
CA ALA A 40 12.60 -10.19 2.14
C ALA A 40 12.11 -10.74 3.48
N ASP A 41 13.03 -11.26 4.28
CA ASP A 41 12.76 -11.61 5.68
C ASP A 41 12.49 -10.36 6.53
N SER A 42 11.64 -10.45 7.55
CA SER A 42 11.27 -9.32 8.41
C SER A 42 12.47 -8.67 9.12
N THR A 43 13.57 -9.41 9.32
CA THR A 43 14.82 -8.87 9.90
C THR A 43 15.52 -7.83 9.02
N ILE A 44 15.16 -7.71 7.73
CA ILE A 44 15.76 -6.72 6.82
C ILE A 44 15.63 -5.29 7.33
N GLN A 45 14.54 -4.97 8.05
CA GLN A 45 14.34 -3.65 8.65
C GLN A 45 15.46 -3.33 9.65
N VAL A 46 15.74 -4.26 10.57
CA VAL A 46 16.77 -4.13 11.60
C VAL A 46 18.16 -4.05 10.97
N ILE A 47 18.39 -4.84 9.92
CA ILE A 47 19.65 -4.82 9.17
C ILE A 47 19.87 -3.44 8.53
N MET A 48 18.87 -2.90 7.82
CA MET A 48 18.97 -1.59 7.16
C MET A 48 19.18 -0.45 8.17
N GLU A 49 18.51 -0.52 9.33
CA GLU A 49 18.69 0.45 10.40
C GLU A 49 20.09 0.40 11.01
N LYS A 50 20.61 -0.80 11.30
CA LYS A 50 21.98 -1.00 11.83
C LYS A 50 23.06 -0.55 10.86
N LEU A 51 22.87 -0.79 9.57
CA LEU A 51 23.80 -0.36 8.54
C LEU A 51 23.75 1.15 8.29
N GLN A 52 22.74 1.85 8.83
CA GLN A 52 22.45 3.27 8.55
C GLN A 52 22.28 3.56 7.04
N SER A 53 22.02 2.53 6.24
CA SER A 53 21.86 2.64 4.79
C SER A 53 20.58 3.37 4.43
N TYR A 54 19.52 3.15 5.22
CA TYR A 54 18.22 3.79 5.04
C TYR A 54 17.59 4.09 6.39
N LYS A 55 17.11 5.33 6.56
CA LYS A 55 16.38 5.76 7.76
C LYS A 55 14.92 5.99 7.39
N SER A 56 14.00 5.35 8.11
CA SER A 56 12.57 5.60 7.93
C SER A 56 12.26 7.08 8.14
N ARG A 57 11.67 7.71 7.12
CA ARG A 57 11.28 9.13 7.15
C ARG A 57 9.81 9.31 7.53
N ILE A 58 8.96 8.41 7.05
CA ILE A 58 7.51 8.43 7.23
C ILE A 58 7.07 6.98 7.43
N SER A 59 6.21 6.76 8.43
CA SER A 59 5.62 5.46 8.72
C SER A 59 4.13 5.64 9.00
N PHE A 60 3.32 4.73 8.46
CA PHE A 60 1.88 4.68 8.66
C PHE A 60 1.49 3.32 9.22
N THR A 61 0.56 3.34 10.16
CA THR A 61 -0.11 2.16 10.70
C THR A 61 -1.56 2.17 10.24
N PHE A 62 -2.02 1.03 9.74
CA PHE A 62 -3.40 0.82 9.31
C PHE A 62 -4.10 0.04 10.42
N GLU A 63 -5.08 0.66 11.07
CA GLU A 63 -5.85 0.06 12.16
C GLU A 63 -7.31 -0.04 11.75
N GLY A 64 -7.85 -1.25 11.71
CA GLY A 64 -9.18 -1.46 11.15
C GLY A 64 -9.93 -2.66 11.70
N ILE A 65 -11.13 -2.83 11.15
CA ILE A 65 -12.04 -3.93 11.45
C ILE A 65 -12.22 -4.74 10.16
N GLN A 66 -12.30 -6.06 10.31
CA GLN A 66 -12.58 -6.99 9.22
C GLN A 66 -14.04 -7.45 9.29
N TYR A 67 -14.71 -7.43 8.14
CA TYR A 67 -16.08 -7.88 7.95
C TYR A 67 -16.10 -8.97 6.88
N GLN A 68 -16.89 -10.02 7.11
CA GLN A 68 -17.12 -11.06 6.11
C GLN A 68 -18.52 -10.87 5.52
N LEU A 69 -18.58 -10.70 4.20
CA LEU A 69 -19.81 -10.52 3.43
C LEU A 69 -19.90 -11.64 2.39
N GLY A 70 -20.38 -12.81 2.82
CA GLY A 70 -20.41 -14.00 1.97
C GLY A 70 -18.99 -14.40 1.54
N ASP A 71 -18.74 -14.34 0.24
CA ASP A 71 -17.46 -14.68 -0.40
C ASP A 71 -16.44 -13.52 -0.38
N PHE A 72 -16.83 -12.35 0.14
CA PHE A 72 -15.98 -11.18 0.26
C PHE A 72 -15.47 -11.01 1.68
N LEU A 73 -14.21 -10.59 1.78
CA LEU A 73 -13.58 -10.12 3.00
C LEU A 73 -13.28 -8.63 2.86
N LEU A 74 -13.89 -7.84 3.72
CA LEU A 74 -13.79 -6.39 3.72
C LEU A 74 -13.01 -5.93 4.94
N ARG A 75 -11.88 -5.26 4.75
CA ARG A 75 -11.11 -4.65 5.84
C ARG A 75 -11.22 -3.13 5.72
N VAL A 76 -11.80 -2.48 6.73
CA VAL A 76 -11.94 -1.02 6.79
C VAL A 76 -11.11 -0.50 7.94
N GLY A 77 -10.18 0.39 7.67
CA GLY A 77 -9.25 0.91 8.67
C GLY A 77 -8.94 2.38 8.52
N LYS A 78 -8.61 3.00 9.65
CA LYS A 78 -8.00 4.32 9.70
C LYS A 78 -6.50 4.22 9.45
N VAL A 79 -5.94 5.24 8.81
CA VAL A 79 -4.50 5.37 8.63
C VAL A 79 -3.95 6.40 9.60
N VAL A 80 -3.04 5.97 10.46
CA VAL A 80 -2.45 6.78 11.53
C VAL A 80 -0.93 6.83 11.33
N PRO A 81 -0.30 8.01 11.22
CA PRO A 81 1.15 8.13 11.19
C PRO A 81 1.76 7.72 12.53
N THR A 82 2.86 6.97 12.50
CA THR A 82 3.48 6.44 13.74
C THR A 82 3.94 7.54 14.71
N HIS A 83 4.17 8.76 14.23
CA HIS A 83 4.61 9.91 15.06
C HIS A 83 3.53 10.99 15.26
N SER A 84 2.27 10.74 14.90
CA SER A 84 1.17 11.68 15.15
C SER A 84 -0.17 10.96 15.26
N GLU A 85 -0.98 11.28 16.26
CA GLU A 85 -2.31 10.69 16.42
C GLU A 85 -3.36 11.22 15.42
N ASN A 86 -2.97 12.14 14.52
CA ASN A 86 -3.87 12.70 13.53
C ASN A 86 -4.23 11.67 12.45
N LEU A 87 -5.51 11.34 12.37
CA LEU A 87 -6.11 10.55 11.29
C LEU A 87 -5.72 11.13 9.93
N ARG A 88 -5.15 10.30 9.05
CA ARG A 88 -4.82 10.70 7.66
C ARG A 88 -5.93 10.40 6.67
N GLY A 89 -6.67 9.32 6.91
CA GLY A 89 -7.74 8.89 6.02
C GLY A 89 -8.28 7.53 6.42
N ILE A 90 -9.24 7.07 5.63
CA ILE A 90 -9.85 5.74 5.75
C ILE A 90 -9.44 4.94 4.52
N VAL A 91 -9.04 3.69 4.73
CA VAL A 91 -8.76 2.72 3.68
C VAL A 91 -9.74 1.58 3.80
N MET A 92 -10.15 1.10 2.64
CA MET A 92 -10.98 -0.06 2.49
C MET A 92 -10.27 -1.02 1.56
N GLU A 93 -10.01 -2.23 2.03
CA GLU A 93 -9.49 -3.33 1.25
C GLU A 93 -10.61 -4.35 1.06
N VAL A 94 -10.77 -4.81 -0.17
CA VAL A 94 -11.76 -5.81 -0.56
C VAL A 94 -11.03 -7.01 -1.15
N GLU A 95 -11.26 -8.18 -0.59
CA GLU A 95 -10.70 -9.44 -1.05
C GLU A 95 -11.85 -10.39 -1.40
N TYR A 96 -11.79 -11.00 -2.59
CA TYR A 96 -12.76 -12.02 -3.00
C TYR A 96 -12.08 -13.38 -2.91
N LEU A 97 -12.57 -14.20 -1.98
CA LEU A 97 -11.93 -15.44 -1.54
C LEU A 97 -11.93 -16.58 -2.59
N PRO A 98 -12.95 -16.75 -3.46
CA PRO A 98 -13.05 -17.94 -4.31
C PRO A 98 -12.02 -18.06 -5.44
N ILE A 99 -11.40 -16.95 -5.87
CA ILE A 99 -10.47 -16.96 -7.00
C ILE A 99 -9.18 -16.22 -6.66
N SER A 100 -8.07 -16.73 -7.19
CA SER A 100 -6.76 -16.08 -7.07
C SER A 100 -6.31 -15.38 -8.35
N SER A 101 -7.13 -15.41 -9.42
CA SER A 101 -6.83 -14.71 -10.66
C SER A 101 -7.19 -13.23 -10.52
N ILE A 102 -6.21 -12.34 -10.70
CA ILE A 102 -6.37 -10.90 -10.58
C ILE A 102 -7.27 -10.36 -11.67
N GLU A 103 -7.09 -10.78 -12.92
CA GLU A 103 -7.87 -10.33 -14.06
C GLU A 103 -9.34 -10.75 -13.93
N LYS A 104 -9.60 -12.00 -13.55
CA LYS A 104 -10.97 -12.48 -13.30
C LYS A 104 -11.57 -11.81 -12.06
N GLY A 105 -10.75 -11.60 -11.02
CA GLY A 105 -11.14 -10.91 -9.81
C GLY A 105 -11.50 -9.45 -10.05
N LYS A 106 -10.82 -8.77 -10.98
CA LYS A 106 -11.06 -7.36 -11.29
C LYS A 106 -12.51 -7.10 -11.71
N VAL A 107 -13.09 -7.96 -12.55
CA VAL A 107 -14.50 -7.83 -12.98
C VAL A 107 -15.45 -7.84 -11.78
N ILE A 108 -15.23 -8.77 -10.84
CA ILE A 108 -16.05 -8.91 -9.63
C ILE A 108 -15.83 -7.74 -8.67
N MET A 109 -14.59 -7.24 -8.57
CA MET A 109 -14.25 -6.08 -7.75
C MET A 109 -14.86 -4.78 -8.29
N ASP A 110 -14.85 -4.61 -9.61
CA ASP A 110 -15.46 -3.46 -10.28
C ASP A 110 -16.98 -3.47 -10.05
N GLU A 111 -17.64 -4.62 -10.21
CA GLU A 111 -19.07 -4.79 -9.88
C GLU A 111 -19.38 -4.51 -8.40
N PHE A 112 -18.54 -5.01 -7.49
CA PHE A 112 -18.67 -4.72 -6.05
C PHE A 112 -18.58 -3.21 -5.78
N PHE A 113 -17.62 -2.53 -6.41
CA PHE A 113 -17.40 -1.11 -6.23
C PHE A 113 -18.54 -0.26 -6.80
N ASP A 114 -19.11 -0.65 -7.94
CA ASP A 114 -20.28 0.00 -8.53
C ASP A 114 -21.50 -0.11 -7.60
N LEU A 115 -21.78 -1.31 -7.09
CA LEU A 115 -22.86 -1.54 -6.11
C LEU A 115 -22.64 -0.75 -4.81
N TRP A 116 -21.39 -0.68 -4.34
CA TRP A 116 -21.03 0.12 -3.18
C TRP A 116 -21.27 1.61 -3.42
N GLN A 117 -20.89 2.14 -4.58
CA GLN A 117 -21.14 3.53 -4.93
C GLN A 117 -22.65 3.85 -5.02
N GLU A 118 -23.43 2.97 -5.64
CA GLU A 118 -24.90 3.13 -5.72
C GLU A 118 -25.55 3.10 -4.33
N ALA A 119 -25.10 2.19 -3.46
CA ALA A 119 -25.59 2.13 -2.08
C ALA A 119 -25.23 3.40 -1.29
N LEU A 120 -24.05 3.99 -1.56
CA LEU A 120 -23.59 5.22 -0.93
C LEU A 120 -24.20 6.49 -1.53
N SER A 121 -24.54 6.54 -2.82
CA SER A 121 -25.17 7.73 -3.42
C SER A 121 -26.51 8.06 -2.78
N ASN A 122 -27.17 7.04 -2.21
CA ASN A 122 -28.39 7.18 -1.43
C ASN A 122 -28.15 7.68 0.01
N ARG A 123 -26.90 7.91 0.42
CA ARG A 123 -26.51 8.33 1.78
C ARG A 123 -25.58 9.55 1.71
N SER A 124 -25.91 10.62 2.43
CA SER A 124 -25.04 11.80 2.53
C SER A 124 -23.87 11.57 3.49
N LEU A 125 -22.88 10.77 3.10
CA LEU A 125 -21.65 10.60 3.87
C LEU A 125 -20.60 11.65 3.47
N PRO A 126 -19.90 12.28 4.43
CA PRO A 126 -18.78 13.15 4.12
C PRO A 126 -17.57 12.33 3.66
N GLY A 127 -17.00 12.72 2.51
CA GLY A 127 -15.85 12.05 1.89
C GLY A 127 -16.24 11.14 0.73
N HIS A 128 -15.24 10.78 -0.09
CA HIS A 128 -15.43 9.89 -1.25
C HIS A 128 -14.35 8.82 -1.24
N PHE A 129 -14.74 7.56 -1.47
CA PHE A 129 -13.80 6.50 -1.73
C PHE A 129 -13.33 6.58 -3.19
N SER A 130 -12.03 6.56 -3.40
CA SER A 130 -11.42 6.47 -4.73
C SER A 130 -10.80 5.09 -4.91
N HIS A 131 -11.18 4.39 -5.97
CA HIS A 131 -10.50 3.16 -6.36
C HIS A 131 -9.10 3.49 -6.90
N ILE A 132 -8.09 2.75 -6.44
CA ILE A 132 -6.70 2.90 -6.87
C ILE A 132 -6.38 1.76 -7.84
N ASP A 133 -6.56 2.03 -9.13
CA ASP A 133 -6.18 1.05 -10.16
C ASP A 133 -4.66 0.88 -10.16
N THR A 134 -4.23 -0.38 -10.07
CA THR A 134 -2.83 -0.76 -9.92
C THR A 134 -2.48 -1.74 -11.02
N ASN A 135 -1.55 -1.35 -11.90
CA ASN A 135 -1.07 -2.23 -12.94
C ASN A 135 0.02 -3.17 -12.40
N PHE A 136 -0.36 -4.38 -12.04
CA PHE A 136 0.57 -5.39 -11.49
C PHE A 136 1.59 -5.90 -12.52
N SER A 137 1.23 -5.86 -13.81
CA SER A 137 2.14 -6.30 -14.88
C SER A 137 3.38 -5.41 -14.99
N ASP A 138 3.26 -4.12 -14.66
CA ASP A 138 4.41 -3.21 -14.60
C ASP A 138 5.43 -3.65 -13.54
N PHE A 139 4.97 -4.33 -12.49
CA PHE A 139 5.81 -4.89 -11.43
C PHE A 139 6.34 -6.30 -11.74
N GLY A 140 6.03 -6.83 -12.92
CA GLY A 140 6.40 -8.19 -13.32
C GLY A 140 5.63 -9.28 -12.56
N LEU A 141 4.50 -8.93 -11.93
CA LEU A 141 3.64 -9.89 -11.24
C LEU A 141 2.73 -10.61 -12.24
N SER A 142 2.49 -11.90 -11.99
CA SER A 142 1.59 -12.72 -12.81
C SER A 142 0.13 -12.53 -12.40
N ASP A 143 -0.80 -13.07 -13.18
CA ASP A 143 -2.23 -13.04 -12.87
C ASP A 143 -2.60 -13.78 -11.56
N THR A 144 -1.73 -14.64 -11.04
CA THR A 144 -2.00 -15.35 -9.79
C THR A 144 -1.65 -14.47 -8.60
N TYR A 145 -2.65 -14.15 -7.78
CA TYR A 145 -2.50 -13.37 -6.57
C TYR A 145 -1.42 -13.94 -5.65
N THR A 146 -0.62 -13.03 -5.12
CA THR A 146 0.41 -13.27 -4.11
C THR A 146 0.42 -12.08 -3.16
N PRO A 147 0.99 -12.22 -1.95
CA PRO A 147 1.14 -11.09 -1.03
C PRO A 147 1.90 -9.87 -1.61
N GLN A 148 2.70 -10.06 -2.67
CA GLN A 148 3.33 -8.94 -3.38
C GLN A 148 2.32 -8.02 -4.06
N HIS A 149 1.17 -8.55 -4.52
CA HIS A 149 0.09 -7.74 -5.09
C HIS A 149 -0.46 -6.77 -4.05
N THR A 150 -0.77 -7.30 -2.85
CA THR A 150 -1.22 -6.50 -1.72
C THR A 150 -0.19 -5.46 -1.33
N ALA A 151 1.09 -5.84 -1.24
CA ALA A 151 2.16 -4.89 -0.94
C ALA A 151 2.24 -3.74 -1.97
N VAL A 152 2.08 -4.03 -3.26
CA VAL A 152 2.06 -3.02 -4.32
C VAL A 152 0.83 -2.11 -4.19
N GLN A 153 -0.37 -2.66 -3.91
CA GLN A 153 -1.58 -1.86 -3.67
C GLN A 153 -1.40 -0.90 -2.49
N TYR A 154 -0.91 -1.40 -1.34
CA TYR A 154 -0.63 -0.54 -0.17
C TYR A 154 0.43 0.51 -0.49
N ALA A 155 1.46 0.17 -1.26
CA ALA A 155 2.45 1.14 -1.68
C ALA A 155 1.83 2.27 -2.54
N CYS A 156 0.88 1.95 -3.43
CA CYS A 156 0.15 2.95 -4.20
C CYS A 156 -0.74 3.83 -3.31
N VAL A 157 -1.47 3.23 -2.36
CA VAL A 157 -2.28 3.96 -1.35
C VAL A 157 -1.41 4.92 -0.55
N MET A 158 -0.29 4.45 0.01
CA MET A 158 0.63 5.26 0.82
C MET A 158 1.19 6.42 0.02
N ALA A 159 1.55 6.21 -1.25
CA ALA A 159 2.08 7.27 -2.09
C ALA A 159 1.05 8.39 -2.35
N GLN A 160 -0.22 8.04 -2.58
CA GLN A 160 -1.29 9.03 -2.70
C GLN A 160 -1.49 9.82 -1.41
N MET A 161 -1.41 9.15 -0.25
CA MET A 161 -1.51 9.81 1.06
C MET A 161 -0.32 10.74 1.33
N ILE A 162 0.89 10.38 0.94
CA ILE A 162 2.06 11.25 1.08
C ILE A 162 1.91 12.48 0.17
N ALA A 163 1.46 12.28 -1.08
CA ALA A 163 1.25 13.36 -2.04
C ALA A 163 0.19 14.36 -1.57
N SER A 164 -0.94 13.89 -1.01
CA SER A 164 -2.00 14.76 -0.50
C SER A 164 -1.56 15.61 0.70
N VAL A 165 -0.61 15.14 1.51
CA VAL A 165 -0.02 15.92 2.61
C VAL A 165 0.84 17.06 2.08
N GLN A 166 1.66 16.80 1.05
CA GLN A 166 2.53 17.81 0.45
C GLN A 166 1.73 18.93 -0.21
N SER A 167 0.63 18.60 -0.91
CA SER A 167 -0.23 19.61 -1.53
C SER A 167 -0.93 20.50 -0.49
N VAL A 168 -1.41 19.94 0.62
CA VAL A 168 -2.07 20.73 1.68
C VAL A 168 -1.07 21.63 2.42
N GLN A 169 0.17 21.20 2.59
CA GLN A 169 1.22 22.03 3.20
C GLN A 169 1.65 23.17 2.28
N ALA A 170 1.81 22.92 0.98
CA ALA A 170 2.16 23.94 -0.01
C ALA A 170 1.07 25.02 -0.20
N LEU A 171 -0.21 24.68 0.01
CA LEU A 171 -1.32 25.64 -0.01
C LEU A 171 -1.39 26.53 1.25
N ARG A 172 -0.65 26.18 2.31
CA ARG A 172 -0.63 26.90 3.60
C ARG A 172 0.64 27.73 3.80
N SER A 173 1.60 27.65 2.88
CA SER A 173 2.85 28.44 2.86
C SER A 173 2.74 29.61 1.90
#